data_AF-A0A3Q3WTF8-F1
#
_entry.id   AF-A0A3Q3WTF8-F1
#
_cell.length_a   1.000
_cell.length_b   1.000
_cell.length_c   1.000
_cell.angle_alpha   90.00
_cell.angle_beta   90.00
_cell.angle_gamma   90.00
#
_symmetry.space_group_name_H-M   'P 1'
#
loop_
_entity.id
_entity.type
_entity.pdbx_description
1 polymer ?
#
loop_
_entity_poly.entity_id
_entity_poly.type
_entity_poly.pdbx_seq_one_letter_code
_entity_poly.pdbx_strand_id
1 'polypeptide(L)'
;MSGSPGAGGSNPRKFSEKIALHNQKQAEETRAFDQLMTDLTVSRVQFQKIQQLRLSQSRPSYYGGSLPNVNQIGNTSAEFQSPPC
;
A
#
# COMPACT_ATOMS: atom_id res chain seq x y z
N MET A 1 23.01 17.31 52.96
CA MET A 1 21.85 16.39 53.00
C MET A 1 22.03 15.35 51.92
N SER A 2 22.67 14.24 52.27
CA SER A 2 22.93 13.10 51.37
C SER A 2 21.64 12.31 51.20
N GLY A 3 21.11 12.25 49.98
CA GLY A 3 19.99 11.37 49.64
C GLY A 3 20.41 9.91 49.80
N SER A 4 19.85 9.21 50.79
CA SER A 4 19.95 7.76 50.90
C SER A 4 19.23 7.11 49.72
N PRO A 5 19.85 6.15 48.99
CA PRO A 5 19.13 5.30 48.05
C PRO A 5 18.36 4.24 48.87
N GLY A 6 17.28 4.68 49.52
CA GLY A 6 16.43 3.81 50.33
C GLY A 6 15.48 2.98 49.47
N ALA A 7 15.70 1.67 49.46
CA ALA A 7 14.65 0.64 49.27
C ALA A 7 13.85 0.67 47.96
N GLY A 8 14.51 0.56 46.80
CA GLY A 8 13.84 0.51 45.49
C GLY A 8 13.58 -0.91 44.96
N GLY A 9 12.81 -1.76 45.65
CA GLY A 9 12.65 -3.16 45.18
C GLY A 9 11.30 -3.86 45.36
N SER A 10 10.51 -3.57 46.40
CA SER A 10 9.41 -4.49 46.77
C SER A 10 8.09 -3.82 47.21
N ASN A 11 7.85 -2.56 46.82
CA ASN A 11 6.57 -1.91 47.13
C ASN A 11 5.50 -2.27 46.07
N PRO A 12 4.33 -2.82 46.46
CA PRO A 12 3.22 -3.10 45.53
C PRO A 12 2.84 -1.88 44.67
N ARG A 13 2.90 -0.67 45.23
CA ARG A 13 2.66 0.58 44.49
C ARG A 13 3.65 0.80 43.34
N LYS A 14 4.93 0.49 43.56
CA LYS A 14 5.98 0.62 42.54
C LYS A 14 5.83 -0.46 41.46
N PHE A 15 5.30 -1.62 41.82
CA PHE A 15 4.96 -2.67 40.85
C PHE A 15 3.78 -2.28 39.96
N SER A 16 2.69 -1.74 40.54
CA SER A 16 1.57 -1.19 39.77
C SER A 16 2.01 -0.09 38.81
N GLU A 17 2.87 0.83 39.28
CA GLU A 17 3.47 1.89 38.46
C GLU A 17 4.26 1.29 37.28
N LYS A 18 5.07 0.26 37.52
CA LYS A 18 5.85 -0.43 36.48
C LYS A 18 4.96 -1.09 35.42
N ILE A 19 3.85 -1.72 35.83
CA ILE A 19 2.88 -2.32 34.90
C ILE A 19 2.22 -1.22 34.06
N ALA A 20 1.78 -0.13 34.69
CA ALA A 20 1.16 0.98 33.97
C ALA A 20 2.09 1.55 32.90
N LEU A 21 3.37 1.77 33.24
CA LEU A 21 4.38 2.25 32.31
C LEU A 21 4.67 1.25 31.19
N HIS A 22 4.75 -0.04 31.50
CA HIS A 22 4.96 -1.08 30.48
C HIS A 22 3.78 -1.15 29.51
N ASN A 23 2.55 -1.14 30.02
CA ASN A 23 1.34 -1.17 29.20
C ASN A 23 1.23 0.08 28.32
N GLN A 24 1.60 1.25 28.86
CA GLN A 24 1.67 2.49 28.08
C GLN A 24 2.68 2.37 26.94
N LYS A 25 3.90 1.93 27.23
CA LYS A 25 4.95 1.75 26.23
C LYS A 25 4.53 0.75 25.14
N GLN A 26 3.93 -0.37 25.54
CA GLN A 26 3.43 -1.37 24.60
C GLN A 26 2.32 -0.79 23.69
N ALA A 27 1.37 -0.04 24.26
CA ALA A 27 0.32 0.60 23.50
C ALA A 27 0.88 1.60 22.47
N GLU A 28 1.94 2.32 22.83
CA GLU A 28 2.63 3.25 21.92
C GLU A 28 3.37 2.50 20.80
N GLU A 29 4.09 1.42 21.13
CA GLU A 29 4.77 0.57 20.15
C GLU A 29 3.77 -0.08 19.16
N THR A 30 2.63 -0.60 19.66
CA THR A 30 1.55 -1.12 18.82
C THR A 30 0.98 -0.03 17.91
N ARG A 31 0.72 1.17 18.44
CA ARG A 31 0.21 2.30 17.65
C ARG A 31 1.17 2.68 16.52
N ALA A 32 2.47 2.77 16.80
CA ALA A 32 3.47 3.11 15.79
C ALA A 32 3.56 2.05 14.68
N PHE A 33 3.44 0.76 15.05
CA PHE A 33 3.43 -0.33 14.09
C PHE A 33 2.21 -0.27 13.16
N ASP A 34 1.01 -0.07 13.70
CA ASP A 34 -0.23 0.00 12.91
C ASP A 34 -0.22 1.19 11.94
N GLN A 35 0.35 2.33 12.37
CA GLN A 35 0.56 3.49 11.51
C GLN A 35 1.50 3.16 10.35
N LEU A 36 2.62 2.49 10.61
CA LEU A 36 3.57 2.11 9.56
C LEU A 36 2.95 1.15 8.52
N MET A 37 2.15 0.19 8.97
CA MET A 37 1.45 -0.73 8.05
C MET A 37 0.40 0.00 7.20
N THR A 38 -0.28 0.99 7.79
CA THR A 38 -1.23 1.85 7.07
C THR A 38 -0.50 2.67 6.00
N ASP A 39 0.59 3.34 6.36
CA ASP A 39 1.39 4.16 5.44
C ASP A 39 1.98 3.34 4.28
N LEU A 40 2.50 2.14 4.56
CA LEU A 40 2.98 1.22 3.54
C LEU A 40 1.87 0.81 2.57
N THR A 41 0.66 0.53 3.09
CA THR A 41 -0.49 0.14 2.27
C THR A 41 -0.95 1.29 1.39
N VAL A 42 -1.10 2.49 1.97
CA VAL A 42 -1.51 3.69 1.24
C VAL A 42 -0.49 4.04 0.15
N SER A 43 0.80 4.00 0.45
CA SER A 43 1.87 4.29 -0.52
C SER A 43 1.82 3.36 -1.74
N ARG A 44 1.64 2.05 -1.52
CA ARG A 44 1.51 1.07 -2.62
C ARG A 44 0.28 1.31 -3.50
N VAL A 45 -0.88 1.59 -2.89
CA VAL A 45 -2.13 1.81 -3.62
C VAL A 45 -2.07 3.12 -4.41
N GLN A 46 -1.57 4.20 -3.79
CA GLN A 46 -1.43 5.49 -4.44
C GLN A 46 -0.47 5.41 -5.63
N PHE A 47 0.65 4.70 -5.49
CA PHE A 47 1.60 4.50 -6.60
C PHE A 47 0.95 3.73 -7.77
N GLN A 48 0.23 2.64 -7.48
CA GLN A 48 -0.49 1.89 -8.53
C GLN A 48 -1.54 2.74 -9.23
N LYS A 49 -2.31 3.54 -8.48
CA LYS A 49 -3.33 4.43 -9.05
C LYS A 49 -2.72 5.50 -9.96
N ILE A 50 -1.61 6.11 -9.56
CA ILE A 50 -0.89 7.10 -10.38
C ILE A 50 -0.34 6.44 -11.65
N GLN A 51 0.25 5.25 -11.53
CA GLN A 51 0.75 4.51 -12.68
C GLN A 51 -0.38 4.20 -13.68
N GLN A 52 -1.53 3.69 -13.20
CA GLN A 52 -2.68 3.43 -14.07
C GLN A 52 -3.23 4.68 -14.74
N LEU A 53 -3.34 5.80 -14.02
CA LEU A 53 -3.77 7.08 -14.61
C LEU A 53 -2.81 7.56 -15.72
N ARG A 54 -1.50 7.39 -15.53
CA ARG A 54 -0.50 7.76 -16.54
C ARG A 54 -0.60 6.88 -17.79
N LEU A 55 -0.87 5.58 -17.63
CA LEU A 55 -1.10 4.67 -18.76
C LEU A 55 -2.42 4.94 -19.49
N SER A 56 -3.48 5.36 -18.79
CA SER A 56 -4.76 5.68 -19.43
C SER A 56 -4.70 7.00 -20.21
N GLN A 57 -3.94 7.98 -19.73
CA GLN A 57 -3.80 9.29 -20.38
C GLN A 57 -2.86 9.27 -21.59
N SER A 58 -2.00 8.26 -21.75
CA SER A 58 -1.10 8.12 -22.89
C SER A 58 -1.74 7.47 -24.12
N ARG A 59 -3.04 7.16 -24.10
CA ARG A 59 -3.77 6.69 -25.29
C ARG A 59 -4.53 7.86 -25.91
N PRO A 60 -4.09 8.45 -27.04
CA PRO A 60 -5.05 9.11 -27.91
C PRO A 60 -6.14 8.08 -28.25
N SER A 61 -7.41 8.45 -28.08
CA SER A 61 -8.60 7.63 -28.39
C SER A 61 -8.77 7.30 -29.89
N TYR A 62 -7.72 7.47 -30.69
CA TYR A 62 -7.68 7.17 -32.10
C TYR A 62 -6.80 5.92 -32.28
N TYR A 63 -7.41 4.80 -32.70
CA TYR A 63 -6.79 3.48 -32.92
C TYR A 63 -6.43 2.66 -31.67
N GLY A 64 -7.44 2.32 -30.86
CA GLY A 64 -7.29 1.45 -29.67
C GLY A 64 -7.82 0.02 -29.84
N GLY A 65 -7.81 -0.55 -31.05
CA GLY A 65 -8.20 -1.95 -31.28
C GLY A 65 -7.06 -2.91 -30.91
N SER A 66 -7.37 -3.98 -30.19
CA SER A 66 -6.43 -5.10 -29.97
C SER A 66 -5.87 -5.58 -31.30
N LEU A 67 -4.55 -5.77 -31.40
CA LEU A 67 -3.95 -6.35 -32.60
C LEU A 67 -4.61 -7.72 -32.88
N PRO A 68 -5.04 -8.00 -34.12
CA PRO A 68 -5.72 -9.24 -34.44
C PRO A 68 -4.80 -10.43 -34.10
N ASN A 69 -5.40 -11.48 -33.54
CA ASN A 69 -4.65 -12.69 -33.19
C ASN A 69 -4.00 -13.26 -34.45
N VAL A 70 -2.69 -13.53 -34.40
CA VAL A 70 -1.91 -14.00 -35.55
C VAL A 70 -2.50 -15.27 -36.18
N ASN A 71 -3.16 -16.13 -35.37
CA ASN A 71 -3.81 -17.33 -35.86
C ASN A 71 -5.13 -17.08 -36.61
N GLN A 72 -5.68 -15.86 -36.56
CA GLN A 72 -6.94 -15.46 -37.23
C GLN A 72 -6.70 -14.72 -38.56
N ILE A 73 -5.50 -14.19 -38.77
CA ILE A 73 -5.16 -13.39 -39.96
C ILE A 73 -5.15 -14.27 -41.24
N GLY A 74 -4.89 -15.57 -41.12
CA GLY A 74 -4.93 -16.51 -42.25
C GLY A 74 -6.33 -16.82 -42.79
N ASN A 75 -7.39 -16.59 -42.01
CA ASN A 75 -8.76 -16.99 -42.37
C ASN A 75 -9.68 -15.81 -42.74
N THR A 76 -9.24 -14.55 -42.57
CA THR A 76 -10.08 -13.34 -42.73
C THR A 76 -9.81 -12.58 -44.02
N SER A 77 -9.39 -13.28 -45.09
CA SER A 77 -9.15 -12.70 -46.42
C SER A 77 -10.43 -12.26 -47.18
N ALA A 78 -11.60 -12.25 -46.53
CA ALA A 78 -12.90 -12.11 -47.21
C ALA A 78 -13.65 -10.78 -47.00
N GLU A 79 -13.14 -9.81 -46.24
CA GLU A 79 -13.94 -8.60 -45.90
C GLU A 79 -13.21 -7.25 -46.12
N PHE A 80 -12.30 -7.18 -47.11
CA PHE A 80 -11.78 -5.90 -47.60
C PHE A 80 -11.99 -5.71 -49.11
N GLN A 81 -13.07 -6.29 -49.63
CA GLN A 81 -13.50 -6.05 -50.99
C GLN A 81 -14.85 -5.33 -50.99
N SER A 82 -14.80 -4.00 -51.12
CA SER A 82 -15.73 -3.22 -51.95
C SER A 82 -15.46 -1.71 -51.85
N PRO A 83 -15.82 -0.90 -52.86
CA PRO A 83 -15.88 -1.19 -54.31
C PRO A 83 -15.00 -0.18 -55.11
N PRO A 84 -14.74 -0.42 -56.41
CA PRO A 84 -14.19 0.60 -57.28
C PRO A 84 -15.31 1.55 -57.73
N CYS A 85 -15.19 2.84 -57.37
CA CYS A 85 -15.67 4.02 -58.09
C CYS A 85 -15.00 5.26 -57.50
#